data_AF-A0A0R3XCG5-F1
#
_entry.id   AF-A0A0R3XCG5-F1
#
_cell.length_a   1.000
_cell.length_b   1.000
_cell.length_c   1.000
_cell.angle_alpha   90.00
_cell.angle_beta   90.00
_cell.angle_gamma   90.00
#
_symmetry.space_group_name_H-M   'P 1'
#
loop_
_entity.id
_entity.type
_entity.pdbx_description
1 polymer ?
#
loop_
_entity_poly.entity_id
_entity_poly.type
_entity_poly.pdbx_seq_one_letter_code
_entity_poly.pdbx_strand_id
1 'polypeptide(L)'
;LISGIHAALELMKRLREINEKRVQPISYTSFYIPELTDIFDVRKFANWLIQRHSREKAINSYSGQSPPPDFSVFDYPFVFDVACKAKMLETEAKLSQDLAMEKASSAIIGPHLARILGPFVQTYVIFEVSRSRLISDTLDHLAMHSPADLKRPLKVRFSDEEAIDDGGVLKEFFILIMRELLNPAYGMFKEYPESRMLWFNENYCYNPSFKRTF
;
A
#
# COMPACT_ATOMS: atom_id res chain seq x y z
N LEU A 1 8.71 -19.55 27.51
CA LEU A 1 7.83 -19.54 26.31
C LEU A 1 8.33 -18.58 25.23
N ILE A 2 8.43 -17.27 25.50
CA ILE A 2 8.85 -16.25 24.51
C ILE A 2 10.21 -16.56 23.85
N SER A 3 11.22 -16.95 24.64
CA SER A 3 12.54 -17.34 24.11
C SER A 3 12.47 -18.53 23.13
N GLY A 4 11.61 -19.51 23.41
CA GLY A 4 11.42 -20.67 22.51
C GLY A 4 10.75 -20.29 21.19
N ILE A 5 9.76 -19.40 21.24
CA ILE A 5 9.09 -18.89 20.02
C ILE A 5 10.08 -18.10 19.17
N HIS A 6 10.86 -17.20 19.79
CA HIS A 6 11.90 -16.44 19.10
C HIS A 6 12.94 -17.36 18.44
N ALA A 7 13.46 -18.35 19.16
CA ALA A 7 14.43 -19.31 18.62
C ALA A 7 13.87 -20.10 17.43
N ALA A 8 12.60 -20.52 17.50
CA ALA A 8 11.93 -21.21 16.39
C ALA A 8 11.77 -20.30 15.16
N LEU A 9 11.36 -19.04 15.34
CA LEU A 9 11.23 -18.07 14.26
C LEU A 9 12.58 -17.74 13.62
N GLU A 10 13.64 -17.64 14.41
CA GLU A 10 14.99 -17.40 13.90
C GLU A 10 15.52 -18.61 13.10
N LEU A 11 15.23 -19.83 13.55
CA LEU A 11 15.53 -21.03 12.76
C LEU A 11 14.76 -21.03 11.43
N MET A 12 13.45 -20.75 11.45
CA MET A 12 12.64 -20.68 10.22
C MET A 12 13.13 -19.58 9.27
N LYS A 13 13.58 -18.44 9.79
CA LYS A 13 14.18 -17.37 9.00
C LYS A 13 15.43 -17.87 8.26
N ARG A 14 16.33 -18.55 8.96
CA ARG A 14 17.54 -19.15 8.34
C ARG A 14 17.18 -20.21 7.30
N LEU A 15 16.20 -21.07 7.59
CA LEU A 15 15.72 -22.07 6.63
C LEU A 15 15.15 -21.41 5.36
N ARG A 16 14.42 -20.31 5.51
CA ARG A 16 13.91 -19.52 4.39
C ARG A 16 15.04 -18.89 3.58
N GLU A 17 16.02 -18.27 4.23
CA GLU A 17 17.19 -17.69 3.56
C GLU A 17 18.01 -18.74 2.79
N ILE A 18 18.13 -19.96 3.33
CA ILE A 18 18.73 -21.09 2.62
C ILE A 18 17.85 -21.49 1.44
N ASN A 19 16.53 -21.57 1.62
CA ASN A 19 15.58 -21.94 0.58
C ASN A 19 15.65 -21.00 -0.63
N GLU A 20 15.78 -19.69 -0.40
CA GLU A 20 15.90 -18.67 -1.46
C GLU A 20 17.16 -18.84 -2.32
N LYS A 21 18.18 -19.57 -1.84
CA LYS A 21 19.42 -19.85 -2.56
C LYS A 21 19.41 -21.19 -3.29
N ARG A 22 18.36 -22.00 -3.16
CA ARG A 22 18.28 -23.33 -3.79
C ARG A 22 17.91 -23.20 -5.26
N VAL A 23 18.47 -24.07 -6.09
CA VAL A 23 18.10 -24.23 -7.51
C VAL A 23 16.62 -24.61 -7.66
N GLN A 24 16.10 -25.41 -6.73
CA GLN A 24 14.69 -25.77 -6.63
C GLN A 24 14.20 -25.44 -5.21
N PRO A 25 13.63 -24.24 -4.99
CA PRO A 25 13.12 -23.85 -3.69
C PRO A 25 11.82 -24.60 -3.36
N ILE A 26 11.58 -24.88 -2.07
CA ILE A 26 10.26 -25.27 -1.60
C ILE A 26 9.32 -24.06 -1.61
N SER A 27 8.01 -24.32 -1.65
CA SER A 27 7.00 -23.27 -1.68
C SER A 27 7.10 -22.34 -0.46
N TYR A 28 6.93 -21.04 -0.67
CA TYR A 28 6.87 -20.07 0.43
C TYR A 28 5.70 -20.32 1.39
N THR A 29 4.63 -20.96 0.90
CA THR A 29 3.49 -21.37 1.72
C THR A 29 3.86 -22.40 2.78
N SER A 30 4.95 -23.16 2.60
CA SER A 30 5.49 -24.09 3.60
C SER A 30 6.01 -23.40 4.86
N PHE A 31 6.23 -22.08 4.80
CA PHE A 31 6.65 -21.28 5.95
C PHE A 31 5.51 -20.56 6.64
N TYR A 32 4.27 -20.65 6.14
CA TYR A 32 3.12 -19.99 6.74
C TYR A 32 2.67 -20.72 8.01
N ILE A 33 2.19 -19.93 8.98
CA ILE A 33 1.54 -20.40 10.19
C ILE A 33 0.09 -19.87 10.12
N PRO A 34 -0.84 -20.64 9.53
CA PRO A 34 -2.22 -20.18 9.28
C PRO A 34 -2.95 -19.72 10.54
N GLU A 35 -2.63 -20.31 11.69
CA GLU A 35 -3.23 -19.98 12.99
C GLU A 35 -2.98 -18.51 13.39
N LEU A 36 -1.92 -17.88 12.86
CA LEU A 36 -1.63 -16.46 13.08
C LEU A 36 -2.72 -15.54 12.51
N THR A 37 -3.43 -15.99 11.47
CA THR A 37 -4.51 -15.23 10.82
C THR A 37 -5.73 -15.09 11.71
N ASP A 38 -6.02 -16.14 12.49
CA ASP A 38 -7.18 -16.20 13.40
C ASP A 38 -6.93 -15.40 14.67
N ILE A 39 -5.69 -15.37 15.15
CA ILE A 39 -5.29 -14.60 16.34
C ILE A 39 -4.77 -13.19 16.00
N PHE A 40 -4.90 -12.76 14.75
CA PHE A 40 -4.38 -11.48 14.30
C PHE A 40 -5.05 -10.31 15.05
N ASP A 41 -4.24 -9.54 15.77
CA ASP A 41 -4.68 -8.38 16.53
C ASP A 41 -4.22 -7.09 15.83
N VAL A 42 -5.20 -6.41 15.22
CA VAL A 42 -5.01 -5.15 14.50
C VAL A 42 -4.34 -4.09 15.36
N ARG A 43 -4.72 -3.99 16.65
CA ARG A 43 -4.17 -2.97 17.56
C ARG A 43 -2.71 -3.27 17.90
N LYS A 44 -2.38 -4.53 18.18
CA LYS A 44 -0.98 -4.93 18.42
C LYS A 44 -0.11 -4.67 17.19
N PHE A 45 -0.62 -4.97 16.00
CA PHE A 45 0.10 -4.71 14.75
C PHE A 45 0.30 -3.21 14.51
N ALA A 46 -0.74 -2.39 14.67
CA ALA A 46 -0.65 -0.94 14.53
C ALA A 46 0.37 -0.33 15.50
N ASN A 47 0.34 -0.73 16.77
CA ASN A 47 1.31 -0.27 17.77
C ASN A 47 2.76 -0.66 17.41
N TRP A 48 2.96 -1.91 16.96
CA TRP A 48 4.27 -2.36 16.47
C TRP A 48 4.74 -1.54 15.25
N LEU A 49 3.84 -1.21 14.33
CA LEU A 49 4.14 -0.44 13.13
C LEU A 49 4.54 1.01 13.47
N ILE A 50 3.82 1.66 14.39
CA ILE A 50 4.15 3.00 14.89
C ILE A 50 5.54 2.99 15.53
N GLN A 51 5.81 2.02 16.41
CA GLN A 51 7.12 1.86 17.05
C GLN A 51 8.24 1.60 16.03
N ARG A 52 7.95 0.88 14.94
CA ARG A 52 8.92 0.63 13.87
C ARG A 52 9.23 1.89 13.05
N HIS A 53 8.23 2.73 12.78
CA HIS A 53 8.42 3.98 12.03
C HIS A 53 9.12 5.08 12.83
N SER A 54 9.06 5.08 14.17
CA SER A 54 9.70 6.09 15.03
C SER A 54 11.24 6.04 15.06
N ARG A 55 11.89 5.19 14.25
CA ARG A 55 13.37 5.02 14.15
C ARG A 55 14.06 4.56 15.45
N GLU A 56 13.33 4.10 16.46
CA GLU A 56 13.94 3.48 17.66
C GLU A 56 14.41 2.04 17.41
N LYS A 57 13.90 1.37 16.37
CA LYS A 57 14.47 0.10 15.90
C LYS A 57 15.60 0.37 14.91
N ALA A 58 16.78 0.73 15.41
CA ALA A 58 17.99 0.29 14.71
C ALA A 58 17.87 -1.23 14.61
N ILE A 59 17.78 -1.78 13.39
CA ILE A 59 17.89 -3.22 13.14
C ILE A 59 19.36 -3.57 13.43
N ASN A 60 19.75 -3.48 14.70
CA ASN A 60 20.94 -4.12 15.18
C ASN A 60 20.59 -5.59 15.09
N SER A 61 21.20 -6.25 14.11
CA SER A 61 21.22 -7.69 13.95
C SER A 61 21.69 -8.30 15.27
N TYR A 62 20.74 -8.62 16.15
CA TYR A 62 20.98 -9.39 17.35
C TYR A 62 21.26 -10.83 16.92
N SER A 63 22.53 -11.09 16.63
CA SER A 63 23.09 -12.43 16.62
C SER A 63 23.17 -12.92 18.07
N GLY A 64 22.07 -13.43 18.63
CA GLY A 64 22.06 -13.90 20.02
C GLY A 64 20.85 -14.73 20.40
N GLN A 65 21.09 -15.78 21.19
CA GLN A 65 20.13 -16.80 21.63
C GLN A 65 18.96 -16.28 22.51
N SER A 66 18.89 -14.97 22.76
CA SER A 66 17.86 -14.32 23.58
C SER A 66 16.97 -13.40 22.72
N PRO A 67 15.64 -13.38 22.94
CA PRO A 67 14.74 -12.46 22.24
C PRO A 67 15.10 -11.00 22.55
N PRO A 68 15.08 -10.09 21.55
CA PRO A 68 15.15 -8.65 21.80
C PRO A 68 14.07 -8.20 22.80
N PRO A 69 14.32 -7.12 23.58
CA PRO A 69 13.33 -6.60 24.53
C PRO A 69 11.98 -6.24 23.90
N ASP A 70 12.00 -5.92 22.60
CA ASP A 70 10.88 -5.52 21.75
C ASP A 70 10.53 -6.57 20.69
N PHE A 71 10.85 -7.83 20.97
CA PHE A 71 10.52 -8.98 20.13
C PHE A 71 9.02 -8.99 19.79
N SER A 72 8.73 -9.10 18.50
CA SER A 72 7.38 -9.33 18.00
C SER A 72 7.39 -10.33 16.86
N VAL A 73 6.32 -11.14 16.76
CA VAL A 73 6.11 -12.04 15.61
C VAL A 73 6.00 -11.24 14.30
N PHE A 74 5.55 -9.98 14.38
CA PHE A 74 5.49 -9.07 13.23
C PHE A 74 6.86 -8.73 12.62
N ASP A 75 7.97 -8.97 13.34
CA ASP A 75 9.32 -8.85 12.79
C ASP A 75 9.65 -9.99 11.79
N TYR A 76 8.79 -11.01 11.67
CA TYR A 76 8.93 -12.18 10.79
C TYR A 76 7.79 -12.24 9.75
N PRO A 77 7.69 -11.29 8.80
CA PRO A 77 6.53 -11.20 7.90
C PRO A 77 6.29 -12.44 7.02
N PHE A 78 7.31 -13.29 6.83
CA PHE A 78 7.19 -14.48 6.00
C PHE A 78 6.32 -15.59 6.60
N VAL A 79 6.08 -15.59 7.92
CA VAL A 79 5.24 -16.60 8.57
C VAL A 79 3.75 -16.34 8.42
N PHE A 80 3.36 -15.15 8.00
CA PHE A 80 1.96 -14.80 7.79
C PHE A 80 1.52 -15.23 6.39
N ASP A 81 0.31 -15.80 6.31
CA ASP A 81 -0.30 -16.14 5.04
C ASP A 81 -0.77 -14.89 4.27
N VAL A 82 -1.34 -15.10 3.08
CA VAL A 82 -1.82 -14.01 2.22
C VAL A 82 -3.00 -13.26 2.85
N ALA A 83 -3.91 -13.96 3.54
CA ALA A 83 -5.08 -13.33 4.14
C ALA A 83 -4.69 -12.42 5.30
N CYS A 84 -3.78 -12.85 6.16
CA CYS A 84 -3.23 -12.03 7.23
C CYS A 84 -2.41 -10.87 6.69
N LYS A 85 -1.58 -11.09 5.65
CA LYS A 85 -0.83 -10.01 5.00
C LYS A 85 -1.75 -8.95 4.38
N ALA A 86 -2.89 -9.35 3.83
CA ALA A 86 -3.89 -8.40 3.35
C ALA A 86 -4.44 -7.53 4.50
N LYS A 87 -4.78 -8.13 5.65
CA LYS A 87 -5.20 -7.39 6.86
C LYS A 87 -4.09 -6.46 7.38
N MET A 88 -2.84 -6.91 7.36
CA MET A 88 -1.67 -6.10 7.75
C MET A 88 -1.52 -4.89 6.82
N LEU A 89 -1.56 -5.11 5.50
CA LEU A 89 -1.46 -4.06 4.49
C LEU A 89 -2.61 -3.05 4.62
N GLU A 90 -3.84 -3.54 4.84
CA GLU A 90 -5.00 -2.68 5.08
C GLU A 90 -4.82 -1.82 6.35
N THR A 91 -4.29 -2.41 7.42
CA THR A 91 -4.02 -1.70 8.68
C THR A 91 -2.94 -0.63 8.49
N GLU A 92 -1.86 -0.96 7.78
CA GLU A 92 -0.79 -0.02 7.44
C GLU A 92 -1.31 1.13 6.57
N ALA A 93 -2.12 0.83 5.55
CA ALA A 93 -2.72 1.83 4.68
C ALA A 93 -3.62 2.80 5.46
N LYS A 94 -4.51 2.27 6.33
CA LYS A 94 -5.37 3.10 7.19
C LYS A 94 -4.57 4.00 8.12
N LEU A 95 -3.57 3.44 8.81
CA LEU A 95 -2.69 4.23 9.67
C LEU A 95 -1.96 5.32 8.87
N SER A 96 -1.49 5.01 7.66
CA SER A 96 -0.83 5.99 6.79
C SER A 96 -1.77 7.12 6.37
N GLN A 97 -3.03 6.80 6.07
CA GLN A 97 -4.08 7.77 5.75
C GLN A 97 -4.38 8.68 6.94
N ASP A 98 -4.54 8.11 8.13
CA ASP A 98 -4.83 8.87 9.36
C ASP A 98 -3.68 9.86 9.67
N LEU A 99 -2.43 9.40 9.59
CA LEU A 99 -1.25 10.25 9.78
C LEU A 99 -1.14 11.36 8.72
N ALA A 100 -1.50 11.07 7.47
CA ALA A 100 -1.51 12.07 6.41
C ALA A 100 -2.61 13.12 6.64
N MET A 101 -3.78 12.69 7.12
CA MET A 101 -4.90 13.56 7.44
C MET A 101 -4.60 14.44 8.65
N GLU A 102 -3.96 13.90 9.70
CA GLU A 102 -3.49 14.67 10.85
C GLU A 102 -2.51 15.78 10.41
N LYS A 103 -1.51 15.42 9.59
CA LYS A 103 -0.53 16.38 9.05
C LYS A 103 -1.20 17.48 8.25
N ALA A 104 -2.12 17.15 7.36
CA ALA A 104 -2.85 18.14 6.58
C ALA A 104 -3.76 19.04 7.46
N SER A 105 -4.46 18.46 8.45
CA SER A 105 -5.29 19.25 9.37
C SER A 105 -4.45 20.25 10.16
N SER A 106 -3.28 19.85 10.65
CA SER A 106 -2.36 20.75 11.36
C SER A 106 -1.81 21.87 10.50
N ALA A 107 -1.64 21.65 9.19
CA ALA A 107 -1.23 22.69 8.25
C ALA A 107 -2.34 23.74 8.00
N ILE A 108 -3.62 23.34 8.06
CA ILE A 108 -4.75 24.23 7.76
C ILE A 108 -5.17 25.05 8.98
N ILE A 109 -5.39 24.40 10.13
CA ILE A 109 -5.94 25.04 11.33
C ILE A 109 -4.89 25.33 12.42
N GLY A 110 -3.61 25.03 12.14
CA GLY A 110 -2.51 25.20 13.09
C GLY A 110 -2.45 24.10 14.17
N PRO A 111 -1.29 23.93 14.83
CA PRO A 111 -1.02 22.77 15.70
C PRO A 111 -1.90 22.72 16.96
N HIS A 112 -2.23 23.88 17.54
CA HIS A 112 -3.03 23.96 18.75
C HIS A 112 -4.50 23.59 18.51
N LEU A 113 -5.10 24.10 17.42
CA LEU A 113 -6.47 23.76 17.08
C LEU A 113 -6.57 22.36 16.47
N ALA A 114 -5.55 21.88 15.74
CA ALA A 114 -5.54 20.52 15.20
C ALA A 114 -5.62 19.45 16.29
N ARG A 115 -5.09 19.66 17.49
CA ARG A 115 -5.25 18.70 18.58
C ARG A 115 -6.71 18.56 19.05
N ILE A 116 -7.50 19.63 18.94
CA ILE A 116 -8.88 19.68 19.44
C ILE A 116 -9.87 19.35 18.31
N LEU A 117 -9.65 19.95 17.14
CA LEU A 117 -10.54 19.93 15.99
C LEU A 117 -10.07 18.98 14.90
N GLY A 118 -8.79 18.59 14.86
CA GLY A 118 -8.22 17.72 13.83
C GLY A 118 -8.97 16.41 13.61
N PRO A 119 -9.43 15.69 14.65
CA PRO A 119 -10.29 14.52 14.48
C PRO A 119 -11.61 14.79 13.74
N PHE A 120 -12.07 16.04 13.72
CA PHE A 120 -13.30 16.48 13.07
C PHE A 120 -13.06 17.14 11.70
N VAL A 121 -11.82 17.50 11.38
CA VAL A 121 -11.44 18.08 10.08
C VAL A 121 -10.98 16.95 9.17
N GLN A 122 -11.92 16.33 8.47
CA GLN A 122 -11.60 15.35 7.44
C GLN A 122 -11.09 16.08 6.19
N THR A 123 -9.82 15.87 5.85
CA THR A 123 -9.23 16.41 4.63
C THR A 123 -9.12 15.31 3.59
N TYR A 124 -9.92 15.42 2.54
CA TYR A 124 -9.89 14.52 1.40
C TYR A 124 -9.04 15.12 0.29
N VAL A 125 -8.38 14.26 -0.47
CA VAL A 125 -7.94 14.64 -1.82
C VAL A 125 -9.13 14.46 -2.74
N ILE A 126 -9.48 15.49 -3.50
CA ILE A 126 -10.65 15.47 -4.38
C ILE A 126 -10.15 15.55 -5.82
N PHE A 127 -10.43 14.50 -6.60
CA PHE A 127 -10.20 14.50 -8.04
C PHE A 127 -11.52 14.82 -8.72
N GLU A 128 -11.58 15.96 -9.39
CA GLU A 128 -12.69 16.33 -10.28
C GLU A 128 -12.28 16.04 -11.71
N VAL A 129 -12.92 15.05 -12.33
CA VAL A 129 -12.51 14.50 -13.63
C VAL A 129 -13.69 14.40 -14.59
N SER A 130 -13.46 14.67 -15.87
CA SER A 130 -14.43 14.45 -16.93
C SER A 130 -14.35 13.02 -17.45
N ARG A 131 -15.50 12.43 -17.79
CA ARG A 131 -15.54 11.13 -18.51
C ARG A 131 -14.87 11.19 -19.88
N SER A 132 -14.85 12.36 -20.53
CA SER A 132 -14.26 12.50 -21.88
C SER A 132 -12.75 12.67 -21.88
N ARG A 133 -12.15 13.05 -20.74
CA ARG A 133 -10.72 13.32 -20.59
C ARG A 133 -10.14 12.67 -19.34
N LEU A 134 -10.63 11.49 -19.01
CA LEU A 134 -10.40 10.83 -17.73
C LEU A 134 -8.92 10.70 -17.36
N ILE A 135 -8.07 10.23 -18.29
CA ILE A 135 -6.62 10.10 -18.06
C ILE A 135 -5.94 11.46 -17.88
N SER A 136 -6.23 12.43 -18.75
CA SER A 136 -5.61 13.76 -18.72
C SER A 136 -5.91 14.47 -17.41
N ASP A 137 -7.20 14.57 -17.06
CA ASP A 137 -7.62 15.25 -15.83
C ASP A 137 -7.04 14.55 -14.58
N THR A 138 -6.94 13.21 -14.59
CA THR A 138 -6.31 12.45 -13.50
C THR A 138 -4.82 12.74 -13.37
N LEU A 139 -4.10 12.82 -14.48
CA LEU A 139 -2.67 13.14 -14.46
C LEU A 139 -2.40 14.57 -14.02
N ASP A 140 -3.27 15.51 -14.39
CA ASP A 140 -3.21 16.89 -13.91
C ASP A 140 -3.33 16.93 -12.38
N HIS A 141 -4.34 16.24 -11.81
CA HIS A 141 -4.48 16.12 -10.36
C HIS A 141 -3.27 15.46 -9.69
N LEU A 142 -2.73 14.39 -10.28
CA LEU A 142 -1.53 13.73 -9.76
C LEU A 142 -0.30 14.66 -9.79
N ALA A 143 -0.16 15.50 -10.81
CA ALA A 143 0.92 16.46 -10.93
C ALA A 143 0.79 17.64 -9.94
N MET A 144 -0.46 18.02 -9.59
CA MET A 144 -0.74 19.11 -8.65
C MET A 144 -0.55 18.71 -7.18
N HIS A 145 -0.60 17.42 -6.85
CA HIS A 145 -0.50 16.93 -5.48
C HIS A 145 0.86 16.36 -5.14
N SER A 146 1.34 16.61 -3.92
CA SER A 146 2.56 15.96 -3.45
C SER A 146 2.29 14.47 -3.14
N PRO A 147 3.32 13.60 -3.19
CA PRO A 147 3.18 12.21 -2.76
C PRO A 147 2.68 12.04 -1.33
N ALA A 148 2.84 13.05 -0.46
CA ALA A 148 2.31 13.04 0.90
C ALA A 148 0.81 13.34 0.92
N ASP A 149 0.32 14.23 0.05
CA ASP A 149 -1.10 14.56 -0.06
C ASP A 149 -1.92 13.38 -0.55
N LEU A 150 -1.40 12.66 -1.57
CA LEU A 150 -2.03 11.48 -2.18
C LEU A 150 -2.19 10.30 -1.22
N LYS A 151 -1.57 10.36 -0.02
CA LYS A 151 -1.81 9.39 1.05
C LYS A 151 -3.07 9.65 1.84
N ARG A 152 -3.74 10.79 1.68
CA ARG A 152 -5.03 11.04 2.33
C ARG A 152 -6.15 10.25 1.61
N PRO A 153 -7.30 10.06 2.25
CA PRO A 153 -8.44 9.45 1.59
C PRO A 153 -8.84 10.22 0.31
N LEU A 154 -8.99 9.48 -0.79
CA LEU A 154 -9.36 10.01 -2.11
C LEU A 154 -10.89 10.04 -2.27
N LYS A 155 -11.40 11.16 -2.77
CA LYS A 155 -12.76 11.30 -3.30
C LYS A 155 -12.68 11.66 -4.77
N VAL A 156 -13.60 11.11 -5.55
CA VAL A 156 -13.70 11.39 -6.99
C VAL A 156 -15.07 11.99 -7.28
N ARG A 157 -15.09 13.00 -8.14
CA ARG A 157 -16.29 13.61 -8.71
C ARG A 157 -16.18 13.59 -10.24
N PHE A 158 -17.19 13.07 -10.91
CA PHE A 158 -17.30 13.26 -12.34
C PHE A 158 -17.88 14.65 -12.62
N SER A 159 -17.21 15.43 -13.49
CA SER A 159 -17.73 16.72 -13.94
C SER A 159 -19.13 16.54 -14.54
N ASP A 160 -20.03 17.47 -14.21
CA ASP A 160 -21.43 17.48 -14.67
C ASP A 160 -22.35 16.36 -14.10
N GLU A 161 -21.92 15.63 -13.06
CA GLU A 161 -22.75 14.66 -12.35
C GLU A 161 -23.00 15.08 -10.88
N GLU A 162 -24.26 15.01 -10.42
CA GLU A 162 -24.65 15.36 -9.03
C GLU A 162 -24.18 14.33 -7.99
N ALA A 163 -23.62 13.20 -8.42
CA ALA A 163 -23.23 12.12 -7.53
C ALA A 163 -21.99 12.49 -6.70
N ILE A 164 -22.21 12.87 -5.44
CA ILE A 164 -21.18 12.98 -4.42
C ILE A 164 -21.18 11.67 -3.60
N ASP A 165 -20.25 10.80 -3.96
CA ASP A 165 -19.72 9.60 -3.28
C ASP A 165 -20.61 8.84 -2.27
N ASP A 166 -21.18 7.71 -2.72
CA ASP A 166 -21.68 6.57 -1.92
C ASP A 166 -20.75 5.32 -2.07
N GLY A 167 -19.46 5.50 -2.37
CA GLY A 167 -18.47 4.43 -2.57
C GLY A 167 -18.49 3.76 -3.94
N GLY A 168 -19.60 3.86 -4.69
CA GLY A 168 -19.72 3.36 -6.07
C GLY A 168 -18.86 4.14 -7.08
N VAL A 169 -18.78 5.47 -6.92
CA VAL A 169 -18.09 6.37 -7.85
C VAL A 169 -16.58 6.12 -7.85
N LEU A 170 -15.97 5.93 -6.67
CA LEU A 170 -14.54 5.63 -6.57
C LEU A 170 -14.18 4.32 -7.27
N LYS A 171 -15.03 3.28 -7.11
CA LYS A 171 -14.84 2.00 -7.78
C LYS A 171 -14.95 2.14 -9.30
N GLU A 172 -15.96 2.87 -9.77
CA GLU A 172 -16.14 3.15 -11.20
C GLU A 172 -14.94 3.87 -11.78
N PHE A 173 -14.45 4.92 -11.12
CA PHE A 173 -13.26 5.67 -11.52
C PHE A 173 -12.06 4.76 -11.80
N PHE A 174 -11.69 3.90 -10.84
CA PHE A 174 -10.56 2.98 -11.03
C PHE A 174 -10.81 1.96 -12.15
N ILE A 175 -12.04 1.47 -12.31
CA ILE A 175 -12.38 0.56 -13.42
C ILE A 175 -12.19 1.27 -14.77
N LEU A 176 -12.67 2.49 -14.91
CA LEU A 176 -12.55 3.26 -16.16
C LEU A 176 -11.10 3.60 -16.48
N ILE A 177 -10.33 4.09 -15.50
CA ILE A 177 -8.88 4.35 -15.64
C ILE A 177 -8.14 3.09 -16.10
N MET A 178 -8.35 1.97 -15.41
CA MET A 178 -7.68 0.72 -15.77
C MET A 178 -8.08 0.24 -17.16
N ARG A 179 -9.36 0.39 -17.55
CA ARG A 179 -9.82 0.03 -18.89
C ARG A 179 -9.15 0.87 -19.97
N GLU A 180 -8.99 2.17 -19.77
CA GLU A 180 -8.34 3.06 -20.73
C GLU A 180 -6.83 2.80 -20.80
N LEU A 181 -6.14 2.66 -19.65
CA LEU A 181 -4.71 2.38 -19.61
C LEU A 181 -4.34 1.04 -20.22
N LEU A 182 -5.15 0.00 -19.98
CA LEU A 182 -4.93 -1.34 -20.51
C LEU A 182 -5.46 -1.51 -21.96
N ASN A 183 -6.08 -0.47 -22.54
CA ASN A 183 -6.53 -0.52 -23.92
C ASN A 183 -5.31 -0.57 -24.86
N PRO A 184 -5.19 -1.58 -25.75
CA PRO A 184 -4.09 -1.64 -26.72
C PRO A 184 -3.98 -0.37 -27.59
N ALA A 185 -5.09 0.32 -27.84
CA ALA A 185 -5.11 1.59 -28.59
C ALA A 185 -4.40 2.73 -27.84
N TYR A 186 -4.39 2.69 -26.50
CA TYR A 186 -3.65 3.63 -25.67
C TYR A 186 -2.14 3.30 -25.63
N GLY A 187 -1.77 2.06 -25.92
CA GLY A 187 -0.39 1.68 -26.26
C GLY A 187 0.60 1.61 -25.10
N MET A 188 0.18 1.83 -23.85
CA MET A 188 1.05 1.77 -22.66
C MET A 188 1.49 0.34 -22.31
N PHE A 189 0.61 -0.64 -22.53
CA PHE A 189 0.87 -2.05 -22.27
C PHE A 189 0.76 -2.90 -23.54
N LYS A 190 1.51 -4.01 -23.55
CA LYS A 190 1.49 -5.04 -24.59
C LYS A 190 1.18 -6.39 -23.96
N GLU A 191 0.29 -7.14 -24.58
CA GLU A 191 0.01 -8.53 -24.20
C GLU A 191 1.01 -9.49 -24.83
N TYR A 192 1.45 -10.47 -24.04
CA TYR A 192 2.27 -11.60 -24.48
C TYR A 192 1.37 -12.82 -24.66
N PRO A 193 1.12 -13.28 -25.91
CA PRO A 193 0.16 -14.34 -26.19
C PRO A 193 0.42 -15.65 -25.43
N GLU A 194 1.68 -15.94 -25.14
CA GLU A 194 2.10 -17.19 -24.51
C GLU A 194 1.68 -17.26 -23.04
N SER A 195 1.70 -16.12 -22.33
CA SER A 195 1.39 -16.03 -20.91
C SER A 195 0.07 -15.31 -20.61
N ARG A 196 -0.48 -14.59 -21.59
CA ARG A 196 -1.58 -13.61 -21.45
C ARG A 196 -1.28 -12.53 -20.40
N MET A 197 0.01 -12.27 -20.16
CA MET A 197 0.44 -11.21 -19.26
C MET A 197 0.59 -9.89 -20.03
N LEU A 198 0.24 -8.80 -19.36
CA LEU A 198 0.47 -7.44 -19.85
C LEU A 198 1.81 -6.93 -19.30
N TRP A 199 2.65 -6.40 -20.18
CA TRP A 199 3.89 -5.72 -19.80
C TRP A 199 3.93 -4.32 -20.40
N PHE A 200 4.77 -3.45 -19.84
CA PHE A 200 5.02 -2.14 -20.41
C PHE A 200 5.49 -2.26 -21.86
N ASN A 201 4.91 -1.44 -22.73
CA ASN A 201 5.25 -1.44 -24.14
C ASN A 201 6.58 -0.71 -24.38
N GLU A 202 7.59 -1.44 -24.82
CA GLU A 202 8.93 -0.92 -25.12
C GLU A 202 8.93 0.16 -26.21
N ASN A 203 7.94 0.11 -27.12
CA ASN A 203 7.84 1.04 -28.25
C ASN A 203 7.18 2.38 -27.90
N TYR A 204 6.67 2.54 -26.68
CA TYR A 204 5.97 3.76 -26.26
C TYR A 204 6.90 4.99 -26.31
N CYS A 205 8.19 4.82 -26.02
CA CYS A 205 9.18 5.91 -26.05
C CYS A 205 9.50 6.44 -27.46
N TYR A 206 9.22 5.67 -28.52
CA TYR A 206 9.63 5.99 -29.90
C TYR A 206 8.51 6.53 -30.77
N ASN A 207 7.26 6.52 -30.31
CA ASN A 207 6.14 6.99 -31.09
C ASN A 207 5.66 8.37 -30.59
N PRO A 208 6.04 9.48 -31.26
CA PRO A 208 5.71 10.85 -30.84
C PRO A 208 4.21 11.18 -30.89
N SER A 209 3.38 10.29 -31.45
CA SER A 209 1.91 10.41 -31.43
C SER A 209 1.32 10.22 -30.03
N PHE A 210 1.94 9.36 -29.20
CA PHE A 210 1.51 9.12 -27.82
C PHE A 210 1.94 10.24 -26.85
N LYS A 211 2.91 11.07 -27.26
CA LYS A 211 3.35 12.25 -26.49
C LYS A 211 2.40 13.46 -26.62
N ARG A 212 1.38 13.40 -27.50
CA ARG A 212 0.47 14.53 -27.78
C ARG A 212 -0.93 14.41 -27.14
N THR A 213 -1.17 13.40 -26.32
CA THR A 213 -2.47 13.24 -25.63
C THR A 213 -2.41 13.64 -24.16
N PHE A 214 -1.42 14.46 -23.80
CA PHE A 214 -1.37 15.20 -22.55
C PHE A 214 -1.27 16.69 -22.89
#